data_AF-A0A383EXT7-F1
#
_entry.id   AF-A0A383EXT7-F1
#
_cell.length_a   1.000
_cell.length_b   1.000
_cell.length_c   1.000
_cell.angle_alpha   90.00
_cell.angle_beta   90.00
_cell.angle_gamma   90.00
#
_symmetry.space_group_name_H-M   'P 1'
#
loop_
_entity.id
_entity.type
_entity.pdbx_description
1 polymer ?
#
loop_
_entity_poly.entity_id
_entity_poly.type
_entity_poly.pdbx_seq_one_letter_code
_entity_poly.pdbx_strand_id
1 'polypeptide(L)'
;MEPKTTLTNGLDEIANFTFTSKYARYSEKHKRRESWKEAITRVEEMHVEKYNFLSEEDKQEIKWAFDLVRDKRAVPSMRSMQFGGGAVTAHNARMFNCSCRHIDS
;
A
#
# COMPACT_ATOMS: atom_id res chain seq x y z
N MET A 1 -38.21 -1.13 -17.45
CA MET A 1 -36.86 -1.66 -17.18
C MET A 1 -36.47 -1.14 -15.82
N GLU A 2 -36.68 -1.95 -14.78
CA GLU A 2 -36.45 -1.49 -13.40
C GLU A 2 -34.97 -1.22 -13.14
N PRO A 3 -34.63 -0.13 -12.43
CA PRO A 3 -33.26 0.12 -12.03
C PRO A 3 -32.82 -0.99 -11.07
N LYS A 4 -31.78 -1.74 -11.44
CA LYS A 4 -31.11 -2.65 -10.52
C LYS A 4 -30.50 -1.79 -9.41
N THR A 5 -31.17 -1.71 -8.27
CA THR A 5 -30.60 -1.20 -7.03
C THR A 5 -29.44 -2.12 -6.67
N THR A 6 -28.22 -1.74 -7.06
CA THR A 6 -27.01 -2.36 -6.52
C THR A 6 -27.04 -2.15 -5.02
N LEU A 7 -27.29 -3.22 -4.27
CA LEU A 7 -27.13 -3.25 -2.82
C LEU A 7 -25.69 -2.84 -2.51
N THR A 8 -25.49 -1.58 -2.16
CA THR A 8 -24.20 -1.06 -1.75
C THR A 8 -23.79 -1.79 -0.48
N ASN A 9 -22.72 -2.58 -0.55
CA ASN A 9 -22.19 -3.25 0.63
C ASN A 9 -21.56 -2.20 1.55
N GLY A 10 -22.21 -1.88 2.67
CA GLY A 10 -21.74 -0.85 3.59
C GLY A 10 -20.33 -1.08 4.13
N LEU A 11 -19.90 -2.35 4.26
CA LEU A 11 -18.55 -2.69 4.71
C LEU A 11 -17.50 -2.29 3.67
N ASP A 12 -17.80 -2.48 2.38
CA ASP A 12 -16.89 -2.12 1.29
C ASP A 12 -16.73 -0.60 1.21
N GLU A 13 -17.80 0.15 1.43
CA GLU A 13 -17.74 1.62 1.45
C GLU A 13 -16.93 2.16 2.64
N ILE A 14 -17.08 1.56 3.83
CA ILE A 14 -16.27 1.92 5.01
C ILE A 14 -14.79 1.61 4.75
N ALA A 15 -14.48 0.48 4.11
CA ALA A 15 -13.12 0.12 3.73
C ALA A 15 -12.54 1.12 2.71
N ASN A 16 -13.32 1.48 1.68
CA ASN A 16 -12.93 2.46 0.67
C ASN A 16 -12.70 3.85 1.27
N PHE A 17 -13.57 4.28 2.19
CA PHE A 17 -13.41 5.55 2.91
C PHE A 17 -12.15 5.55 3.77
N THR A 18 -11.91 4.46 4.52
CA THR A 18 -10.70 4.32 5.35
C THR A 18 -9.44 4.37 4.49
N PHE A 19 -9.44 3.66 3.36
CA PHE A 19 -8.33 3.69 2.42
C PHE A 19 -8.06 5.10 1.88
N THR A 20 -9.11 5.75 1.38
CA THR A 20 -9.01 7.06 0.73
C THR A 20 -8.58 8.15 1.72
N SER A 21 -9.08 8.11 2.95
CA SER A 21 -8.77 9.11 3.98
C SER A 21 -7.37 8.95 4.57
N LYS A 22 -6.88 7.72 4.75
CA LYS A 22 -5.63 7.46 5.49
C LYS A 22 -4.41 7.09 4.63
N TYR A 23 -4.62 6.42 3.50
CA TYR A 23 -3.53 5.77 2.77
C TYR A 23 -3.35 6.28 1.34
N ALA A 24 -4.43 6.70 0.67
CA ALA A 24 -4.36 7.21 -0.69
C ALA A 24 -3.70 8.60 -0.73
N ARG A 25 -2.58 8.75 -1.46
CA ARG A 25 -1.91 10.04 -1.63
C ARG A 25 -2.60 10.88 -2.69
N TYR A 26 -2.49 12.20 -2.57
CA TYR A 26 -2.93 13.09 -3.63
C TYR A 26 -1.93 13.09 -4.78
N SER A 27 -2.39 12.83 -6.00
CA SER A 27 -1.61 12.95 -7.22
C SER A 27 -1.86 14.32 -7.83
N GLU A 28 -0.83 15.16 -7.87
CA GLU A 28 -0.91 16.47 -8.52
C GLU A 28 -1.22 16.35 -10.02
N LYS A 29 -0.62 15.35 -10.69
CA LYS A 29 -0.82 15.07 -12.11
C LYS A 29 -2.27 14.75 -12.44
N HIS A 30 -2.92 13.90 -11.64
CA HIS A 30 -4.29 13.46 -11.89
C HIS A 30 -5.35 14.30 -11.15
N LYS A 31 -4.93 15.26 -10.32
CA LYS A 31 -5.80 16.11 -9.49
C LYS A 31 -6.79 15.33 -8.63
N ARG A 32 -6.40 14.15 -8.16
CA ARG A 32 -7.21 13.26 -7.32
C ARG A 32 -6.32 12.42 -6.41
N ARG A 33 -6.93 11.75 -5.43
CA ARG A 33 -6.23 10.72 -4.65
C ARG A 33 -6.00 9.45 -5.47
N GLU A 34 -4.93 8.73 -5.12
CA GLU A 34 -4.59 7.41 -5.64
C GLU A 34 -5.77 6.44 -5.48
N SER A 35 -5.96 5.58 -6.47
CA SER A 35 -6.77 4.38 -6.38
C SER A 35 -6.04 3.30 -5.58
N TRP A 36 -6.76 2.26 -5.16
CA TRP A 36 -6.17 1.09 -4.48
C TRP A 36 -4.98 0.53 -5.26
N LYS A 37 -5.16 0.25 -6.56
CA LYS A 37 -4.11 -0.32 -7.42
C LYS A 37 -2.89 0.58 -7.52
N GLU A 38 -3.08 1.89 -7.71
CA GLU A 38 -1.98 2.86 -7.78
C GLU A 38 -1.20 2.92 -6.45
N ALA A 39 -1.89 2.92 -5.32
CA ALA A 39 -1.24 2.93 -4.01
C ALA A 39 -0.44 1.63 -3.76
N ILE A 40 -0.96 0.47 -4.15
CA ILE A 40 -0.23 -0.80 -4.04
C ILE A 40 1.00 -0.81 -4.97
N THR A 41 0.84 -0.37 -6.22
CA THR A 41 1.97 -0.28 -7.17
C THR A 41 3.09 0.63 -6.63
N ARG A 42 2.76 1.79 -6.05
CA ARG A 42 3.77 2.65 -5.40
C ARG A 42 4.58 1.93 -4.30
N VAL A 43 3.93 1.06 -3.53
CA VAL A 43 4.59 0.28 -2.48
C VAL A 43 5.42 -0.85 -3.07
N GLU A 44 4.92 -1.53 -4.10
CA GLU A 44 5.64 -2.57 -4.83
C GLU A 44 6.92 -2.03 -5.47
N GLU A 45 6.82 -0.93 -6.22
CA GLU A 45 7.95 -0.29 -6.90
C GLU A 45 9.06 0.05 -5.91
N MET A 46 8.71 0.58 -4.73
CA MET A 46 9.67 0.84 -3.67
C MET A 46 10.43 -0.44 -3.24
N HIS A 47 9.75 -1.58 -3.13
CA HIS A 47 10.41 -2.84 -2.77
C HIS A 47 11.29 -3.36 -3.92
N VAL A 48 10.78 -3.35 -5.15
CA VAL A 48 11.54 -3.80 -6.33
C VAL A 48 12.79 -2.94 -6.54
N GLU A 49 12.68 -1.62 -6.37
CA GLU A 49 13.82 -0.69 -6.44
C GLU A 49 14.82 -0.94 -5.31
N LYS A 50 14.34 -1.11 -4.07
CA LYS A 50 15.20 -1.38 -2.91
C LYS A 50 15.99 -2.68 -3.06
N TYR A 51 15.39 -3.68 -3.71
CA TYR A 51 15.96 -5.01 -3.93
C TYR A 51 16.35 -5.26 -5.40
N ASN A 52 16.81 -4.22 -6.09
CA ASN A 52 17.18 -4.32 -7.51
C ASN A 52 18.31 -5.32 -7.82
N PHE A 53 19.11 -5.67 -6.82
CA PHE A 53 20.24 -6.59 -6.87
C PHE A 53 19.83 -8.07 -6.83
N LEU A 54 18.57 -8.37 -6.51
CA LEU A 54 18.04 -9.74 -6.54
C LEU A 54 17.87 -10.22 -7.97
N SER A 55 17.78 -11.55 -8.13
CA SER A 55 17.49 -12.15 -9.43
C SER A 55 16.09 -11.76 -9.92
N GLU A 56 15.83 -11.97 -11.21
CA GLU A 56 14.48 -11.68 -11.74
C GLU A 56 13.44 -12.64 -11.15
N GLU A 57 13.81 -13.89 -10.83
CA GLU A 57 12.93 -14.84 -10.15
C GLU A 57 12.48 -14.30 -8.78
N ASP A 58 13.41 -13.82 -7.95
CA ASP A 58 13.09 -13.25 -6.64
C ASP A 58 12.25 -11.97 -6.73
N LYS A 59 12.49 -11.14 -7.76
CA LYS A 59 11.64 -9.96 -8.01
C LYS A 59 10.22 -10.35 -8.39
N GLN A 60 10.03 -11.49 -9.06
CA GLN A 60 8.68 -11.99 -9.36
C GLN A 60 7.95 -12.44 -8.09
N GLU A 61 8.64 -13.02 -7.12
CA GLU A 61 8.05 -13.34 -5.81
C GLU A 61 7.53 -12.09 -5.09
N ILE A 62 8.26 -10.98 -5.17
CA ILE A 62 7.79 -9.68 -4.65
C ILE A 62 6.48 -9.26 -5.35
N LYS A 63 6.45 -9.28 -6.69
CA LYS A 63 5.26 -8.89 -7.47
C LYS A 63 4.07 -9.79 -7.18
N TRP A 64 4.30 -11.11 -7.10
CA TRP A 64 3.29 -12.09 -6.72
C TRP A 64 2.68 -11.80 -5.34
N ALA A 65 3.50 -11.45 -4.34
CA ALA A 65 3.01 -11.08 -3.03
C ALA A 65 2.13 -9.80 -3.08
N PHE A 66 2.49 -8.83 -3.91
CA PHE A 66 1.68 -7.62 -4.11
C PHE A 66 0.41 -7.88 -4.92
N ASP A 67 0.37 -8.88 -5.80
CA ASP A 67 -0.87 -9.33 -6.46
C ASP A 67 -1.88 -9.87 -5.44
N LEU A 68 -1.42 -10.64 -4.44
CA LEU A 68 -2.29 -11.06 -3.33
C LEU A 68 -2.86 -9.87 -2.55
N VAL A 69 -2.09 -8.78 -2.41
CA VAL A 69 -2.56 -7.54 -1.79
C VAL A 69 -3.58 -6.82 -2.68
N ARG A 70 -3.33 -6.75 -4.00
CA ARG A 70 -4.29 -6.18 -4.97
C ARG A 70 -5.63 -6.90 -4.92
N ASP A 71 -5.58 -8.22 -4.81
CA ASP A 71 -6.73 -9.12 -4.68
C ASP A 71 -7.36 -9.11 -3.28
N LYS A 72 -6.82 -8.32 -2.34
CA LYS A 72 -7.25 -8.23 -0.93
C LYS A 72 -7.21 -9.58 -0.19
N ARG A 73 -6.37 -10.52 -0.64
CA ARG A 73 -6.11 -11.83 0.00
C ARG A 73 -5.07 -11.74 1.11
N ALA A 74 -4.21 -10.73 1.04
CA ALA A 74 -3.24 -10.37 2.07
C ALA A 74 -3.32 -8.87 2.37
N VAL A 75 -2.94 -8.48 3.60
CA VAL A 75 -2.92 -7.08 4.03
C VAL A 75 -1.49 -6.61 4.28
N PRO A 76 -1.09 -5.46 3.71
CA PRO A 76 0.19 -4.85 4.03
C PRO A 76 0.11 -4.15 5.40
N SER A 77 1.28 -3.86 5.98
CA SER A 77 1.32 -3.03 7.19
C SER A 77 0.80 -1.61 6.90
N MET A 78 0.13 -1.00 7.88
CA MET A 78 -0.42 0.36 7.74
C MET A 78 0.65 1.39 7.35
N ARG A 79 1.86 1.23 7.90
CA ARG A 79 3.01 2.09 7.64
C ARG A 79 3.53 1.95 6.22
N SER A 80 3.47 0.73 5.66
CA SER A 80 3.82 0.48 4.25
C SER A 80 2.93 1.29 3.33
N MET A 81 1.62 1.21 3.55
CA MET A 81 0.63 1.91 2.73
C MET A 81 0.77 3.42 2.84
N GLN A 82 0.89 3.93 4.06
CA GLN A 82 0.97 5.35 4.35
C GLN A 82 2.26 5.97 3.77
N PHE A 83 3.40 5.31 3.97
CA PHE A 83 4.72 5.89 3.71
C PHE A 83 5.50 5.29 2.55
N GLY A 84 5.03 4.22 1.92
CA GLY A 84 5.70 3.57 0.79
C GLY A 84 6.11 4.52 -0.34
N GLY A 85 7.21 4.22 -1.01
CA GLY A 85 7.90 5.10 -1.94
C GLY A 85 8.92 6.01 -1.24
N GLY A 86 9.11 7.21 -1.79
CA GLY A 86 10.21 8.12 -1.41
C GLY A 86 10.32 8.48 0.08
N ALA A 87 9.22 8.48 0.83
CA ALA A 87 9.28 8.80 2.26
C ALA A 87 10.02 7.72 3.06
N VAL A 88 9.82 6.43 2.74
CA VAL A 88 10.54 5.33 3.39
C VAL A 88 12.01 5.33 2.98
N THR A 89 12.32 5.55 1.70
CA THR A 89 13.72 5.57 1.24
C THR A 89 14.51 6.73 1.83
N ALA A 90 13.85 7.88 2.08
CA ALA A 90 14.46 9.00 2.80
C ALA A 90 14.71 8.71 4.29
N HIS A 91 13.85 7.93 4.94
CA HIS A 91 14.01 7.54 6.35
C HIS A 91 13.41 6.16 6.63
N ASN A 92 14.25 5.12 6.55
CA ASN A 92 13.83 3.71 6.62
C ASN A 92 12.98 3.39 7.86
N ALA A 93 13.18 4.09 8.99
CA ALA A 93 12.40 3.84 10.20
C ALA A 93 10.89 4.10 10.03
N ARG A 94 10.49 4.88 9.02
CA ARG A 94 9.07 5.14 8.69
C ARG A 94 8.32 3.87 8.33
N MET A 95 9.03 2.83 7.90
CA MET A 95 8.49 1.52 7.56
C MET A 95 7.98 0.76 8.79
N PHE A 96 8.55 1.03 9.97
CA PHE A 96 8.21 0.33 11.19
C PHE A 96 7.17 1.13 11.99
N ASN A 97 6.21 0.41 12.57
CA ASN A 97 5.23 0.99 13.48
C ASN A 97 5.70 0.94 14.93
N CYS A 98 6.30 -0.20 15.29
CA CYS A 98 6.78 -0.47 16.64
C CYS A 98 8.30 -0.53 16.62
N SER A 99 8.93 -0.01 17.66
CA SER A 99 10.38 -0.08 17.88
C SER A 99 10.65 -0.30 19.37
N CYS A 100 11.70 -1.04 19.69
CA CYS A 100 12.18 -1.22 21.06
C CYS A 100 13.58 -0.62 21.21
N ARG A 101 13.90 -0.13 22.42
CA ARG A 101 15.25 0.30 22.80
C ARG A 101 15.53 -0.15 24.22
N HIS A 102 16.70 -0.75 24.42
CA HIS A 102 17.18 -1.10 25.75
C HIS A 102 17.66 0.17 26.48
N ILE A 103 17.31 0.29 27.76
CA ILE A 103 17.79 1.36 28.64
C ILE A 103 18.75 0.69 29.62
N ASP A 104 19.99 1.15 29.62
CA ASP A 104 21.03 0.75 30.58
C ASP A 104 21.15 1.81 31.68
N SER A 105 21.56 1.39 32.87
CA SER A 105 21.62 2.22 34.09
C SER A 105 22.88 3.07 34.19
#